data_AF-A0A9D6QUI0-F1
#
_entry.id   AF-A0A9D6QUI0-F1
#
_cell.length_a   1.000
_cell.length_b   1.000
_cell.length_c   1.000
_cell.angle_alpha   90.00
_cell.angle_beta   90.00
_cell.angle_gamma   90.00
#
_symmetry.space_group_name_H-M   'P 1'
#
loop_
_entity.id
_entity.type
_entity.pdbx_description
1 polymer ?
#
loop_
_entity_poly.entity_id
_entity_poly.type
_entity_poly.pdbx_seq_one_letter_code
_entity_poly.pdbx_strand_id
1 'polypeptide(L)'
;MKRHAWILIAAWSGLSLSAQTRVELAGPWERWIGSRFHDVITVPSSYRPIGTARLRREIELAPLKPDQRMLLRFEGVAHRAEARVNGKSAGSMGPWTPYDFDVTDQVRAGRNQIEVEVTDWQVPLGPSGAWEASGGIIRDVHLETRSDPYIENAHLQYKLSAGLDTARCDLDVYVRSSAAAQGRLTAALMRGGTPVAQAARDIATEAGGSKISIGFEVASPLLWSPENPNLYTLRVRLRSANGEDLFTAETGFRDLAIHGNQFLLSGKPLVLRGVCRHDIWKDQGHTMTQAQIEQDLGMTKAMGANFIRLVHYPHNKRVVDTANRLGLFVTEESGLVWLDFRRQSRETIETGLGNLERTLRRDWNSPALFALLLSNESSPTLEVIQEARRRIRALAPDLFMSAAR
;
A
#
# COMPACT_ATOMS: atom_id res chain seq x y z
N MET A 1 -1.81 -26.40 18.58
CA MET A 1 -2.38 -25.25 19.32
C MET A 1 -1.39 -24.09 19.25
N LYS A 2 -1.52 -23.21 18.25
CA LYS A 2 -0.60 -22.09 17.99
C LYS A 2 -1.26 -20.79 18.47
N ARG A 3 -0.68 -20.19 19.51
CA ARG A 3 -1.02 -18.85 20.00
C ARG A 3 -0.47 -17.82 19.00
N HIS A 4 -1.35 -16.96 18.48
CA HIS A 4 -0.95 -15.77 17.74
C HIS A 4 -0.34 -14.80 18.73
N ALA A 5 0.99 -14.68 18.72
CA ALA A 5 1.71 -13.76 19.59
C ALA A 5 1.73 -12.37 18.96
N TRP A 6 0.77 -11.54 19.36
CA TRP A 6 0.92 -10.09 19.31
C TRP A 6 1.97 -9.72 20.36
N ILE A 7 3.18 -9.38 19.93
CA ILE A 7 4.19 -8.85 20.84
C ILE A 7 3.82 -7.40 21.15
N LEU A 8 3.10 -7.23 22.26
CA LEU A 8 3.09 -5.99 23.03
C LEU A 8 4.52 -5.69 23.46
N ILE A 9 5.18 -4.71 22.83
CA ILE A 9 6.42 -4.14 23.36
C ILE A 9 6.03 -3.12 24.44
N ALA A 10 5.93 -3.60 25.68
CA ALA A 10 5.92 -2.76 26.86
C ALA A 10 7.36 -2.34 27.19
N ALA A 11 7.70 -1.08 26.93
CA ALA A 11 8.71 -0.31 27.65
C ALA A 11 8.58 1.20 27.33
N TRP A 12 7.40 1.77 27.57
CA TRP A 12 7.20 3.21 27.83
C TRP A 12 6.14 3.30 28.92
N SER A 13 6.57 3.53 30.15
CA SER A 13 5.73 3.55 31.34
C SER A 13 4.79 4.76 31.33
N GLY A 14 3.49 4.48 31.48
CA GLY A 14 2.48 5.41 31.98
C GLY A 14 1.97 6.44 30.98
N LEU A 15 0.88 6.10 30.27
CA LEU A 15 -0.19 7.00 29.82
C LEU A 15 -1.24 6.16 29.07
N SER A 16 -2.52 6.45 29.30
CA SER A 16 -3.65 5.79 28.64
C SER A 16 -3.57 6.07 27.13
N LEU A 17 -3.27 5.03 26.33
CA LEU A 17 -3.36 5.06 24.88
C LEU A 17 -4.83 5.31 24.49
N SER A 18 -5.09 6.38 23.72
CA SER A 18 -6.20 6.37 22.79
C SER A 18 -5.85 5.34 21.72
N ALA A 19 -6.09 4.06 22.01
CA ALA A 19 -5.73 2.99 21.10
C ALA A 19 -6.51 3.17 19.80
N GLN A 20 -5.78 3.40 18.70
CA GLN A 20 -6.30 3.20 17.35
C GLN A 20 -7.09 1.89 17.36
N THR A 21 -8.40 1.98 17.15
CA THR A 21 -9.27 0.81 17.19
C THR A 21 -9.60 0.44 15.76
N ARG A 22 -9.26 -0.79 15.39
CA ARG A 22 -9.51 -1.35 14.07
C ARG A 22 -10.66 -2.35 14.15
N VAL A 23 -11.66 -2.17 13.29
CA VAL A 23 -12.80 -3.08 13.13
C VAL A 23 -12.65 -3.76 11.77
N GLU A 24 -12.24 -5.03 11.78
CA GLU A 24 -12.16 -5.82 10.55
C GLU A 24 -13.55 -6.04 9.96
N LEU A 25 -13.68 -5.80 8.65
CA LEU A 25 -14.90 -6.07 7.90
C LEU A 25 -14.80 -7.39 7.11
N ALA A 26 -13.78 -8.22 7.38
CA ALA A 26 -13.68 -9.56 6.86
C ALA A 26 -14.81 -10.48 7.39
N GLY A 27 -15.23 -11.46 6.60
CA GLY A 27 -16.30 -12.40 6.93
C GLY A 27 -17.53 -12.25 6.02
N PRO A 28 -18.75 -12.57 6.48
CA PRO A 28 -19.93 -12.62 5.62
C PRO A 28 -20.37 -11.23 5.14
N TRP A 29 -20.71 -11.14 3.86
CA TRP A 29 -21.36 -10.00 3.20
C TRP A 29 -22.49 -10.52 2.34
N GLU A 30 -23.62 -9.85 2.35
CA GLU A 30 -24.71 -10.13 1.40
C GLU A 30 -24.29 -9.64 0.02
N ARG A 31 -24.50 -10.46 -1.01
CA ARG A 31 -24.31 -10.07 -2.40
C ARG A 31 -25.65 -9.97 -3.10
N TRP A 32 -25.86 -8.84 -3.76
CA TRP A 32 -27.07 -8.50 -4.48
C TRP A 32 -26.73 -8.26 -5.95
N ILE A 33 -27.55 -8.80 -6.86
CA ILE A 33 -27.43 -8.59 -8.31
C ILE A 33 -28.69 -7.87 -8.78
N GLY A 34 -28.52 -6.63 -9.25
CA GLY A 34 -29.64 -5.71 -9.42
C GLY A 34 -30.37 -5.49 -8.09
N SER A 35 -31.68 -5.75 -8.06
CA SER A 35 -32.50 -5.65 -6.84
C SER A 35 -32.71 -6.97 -6.10
N ARG A 36 -32.11 -8.07 -6.57
CA ARG A 36 -32.32 -9.41 -6.00
C ARG A 36 -31.17 -9.80 -5.09
N PHE A 37 -31.51 -10.26 -3.88
CA PHE A 37 -30.56 -10.99 -3.03
C PHE A 37 -30.09 -12.23 -3.78
N HIS A 38 -28.77 -12.43 -3.83
CA HIS A 38 -28.19 -13.58 -4.52
C HIS A 38 -27.72 -14.63 -3.52
N ASP A 39 -26.75 -14.28 -2.68
CA ASP A 39 -26.13 -15.16 -1.68
C ASP A 39 -25.38 -14.35 -0.61
N VAL A 40 -24.76 -15.06 0.34
CA VAL A 40 -23.79 -14.49 1.29
C VAL A 40 -22.40 -15.01 0.93
N ILE A 41 -21.46 -14.10 0.69
CA ILE A 41 -20.08 -14.43 0.37
C ILE A 41 -19.15 -14.03 1.53
N THR A 42 -17.97 -14.66 1.61
CA THR A 42 -16.94 -14.27 2.57
C THR A 42 -16.00 -13.26 1.95
N VAL A 43 -15.91 -12.04 2.49
CA VAL A 43 -14.93 -11.02 2.10
C VAL A 43 -13.68 -11.14 2.98
N PRO A 44 -12.44 -11.02 2.44
CA PRO A 44 -12.12 -10.84 1.03
C PRO A 44 -12.54 -12.02 0.15
N SER A 45 -13.10 -11.72 -1.02
CA SER A 45 -13.56 -12.71 -2.01
C SER A 45 -13.10 -12.31 -3.40
N SER A 46 -12.70 -13.30 -4.20
CA SER A 46 -12.58 -13.19 -5.64
C SER A 46 -13.63 -14.08 -6.28
N TYR A 47 -14.34 -13.58 -7.30
CA TYR A 47 -15.34 -14.36 -8.03
C TYR A 47 -15.28 -14.05 -9.53
N ARG A 48 -15.73 -15.01 -10.35
CA ARG A 48 -15.80 -14.82 -11.80
C ARG A 48 -16.72 -13.64 -12.16
N PRO A 49 -16.48 -12.94 -13.27
CA PRO A 49 -17.18 -11.70 -13.57
C PRO A 49 -18.68 -11.93 -13.71
N ILE A 50 -19.48 -11.13 -13.02
CA ILE A 50 -20.94 -11.18 -13.04
C ILE A 50 -21.58 -9.84 -13.45
N GLY A 51 -20.77 -8.87 -13.87
CA GLY A 51 -21.19 -7.52 -14.21
C GLY A 51 -21.09 -6.60 -13.00
N THR A 52 -22.23 -6.18 -12.47
CA THR A 52 -22.29 -5.31 -11.29
C THR A 52 -22.96 -6.05 -10.14
N ALA A 53 -22.29 -6.08 -9.00
CA ALA A 53 -22.77 -6.68 -7.77
C ALA A 53 -22.65 -5.69 -6.61
N ARG A 54 -23.66 -5.67 -5.76
CA ARG A 54 -23.68 -4.86 -4.55
C ARG A 54 -23.42 -5.76 -3.35
N LEU A 55 -22.35 -5.46 -2.64
CA LEU A 55 -21.94 -6.14 -1.42
C LEU A 55 -22.37 -5.30 -0.22
N ARG A 56 -23.07 -5.91 0.73
CA ARG A 56 -23.58 -5.22 1.92
C ARG A 56 -23.17 -5.93 3.19
N ARG A 57 -22.75 -5.15 4.18
CA ARG A 57 -22.48 -5.63 5.54
C ARG A 57 -22.97 -4.65 6.58
N GLU A 58 -23.49 -5.19 7.66
CA GLU A 58 -23.86 -4.41 8.84
C GLU A 58 -22.88 -4.62 9.97
N ILE A 59 -22.67 -3.56 10.74
CA ILE A 59 -21.75 -3.54 11.87
C ILE A 59 -22.34 -2.70 13.00
N GLU A 60 -21.91 -2.99 14.21
CA GLU A 60 -22.17 -2.19 15.39
C GLU A 60 -20.93 -1.36 15.72
N LEU A 61 -21.09 -0.05 15.89
CA LEU A 61 -20.02 0.86 16.26
C LEU A 61 -20.31 1.52 17.60
N ALA A 62 -19.27 1.64 18.42
CA ALA A 62 -19.32 2.50 19.60
C ALA A 62 -19.47 3.98 19.17
N PRO A 63 -20.02 4.85 20.02
CA PRO A 63 -20.02 6.29 19.76
C PRO A 63 -18.60 6.81 19.51
N LEU A 64 -18.42 7.54 18.41
CA LEU A 64 -17.17 8.21 18.08
C LEU A 64 -17.00 9.45 18.97
N LYS A 65 -15.81 9.67 19.52
CA LYS A 65 -15.54 10.89 20.30
C LYS A 65 -15.34 12.09 19.35
N PRO A 66 -15.60 13.34 19.82
CA PRO A 66 -15.45 14.53 18.97
C PRO A 66 -14.05 14.75 18.39
N ASP A 67 -13.02 14.23 19.04
CA ASP A 67 -11.60 14.34 18.69
C ASP A 67 -11.08 13.15 17.86
N GLN A 68 -11.98 12.31 17.38
CA GLN A 68 -11.67 11.11 16.60
C GLN A 68 -12.20 11.19 15.18
N ARG A 69 -11.48 10.53 14.27
CA ARG A 69 -11.87 10.30 12.88
C ARG A 69 -12.16 8.82 12.69
N MET A 70 -13.08 8.51 11.78
CA MET A 70 -13.35 7.14 11.34
C MET A 70 -12.97 7.02 9.87
N LEU A 71 -11.98 6.18 9.57
CA LEU A 71 -11.52 5.92 8.21
C LEU A 71 -11.98 4.53 7.76
N LEU A 72 -12.62 4.45 6.59
CA LEU A 72 -12.95 3.21 5.90
C LEU A 72 -11.87 2.92 4.87
N ARG A 73 -11.16 1.80 5.06
CA ARG A 73 -10.04 1.42 4.21
C ARG A 73 -10.32 0.12 3.46
N PHE A 74 -10.11 0.16 2.15
CA PHE A 74 -10.09 -1.00 1.27
C PHE A 74 -8.66 -1.21 0.79
N GLU A 75 -8.08 -2.40 1.00
CA GLU A 75 -6.72 -2.72 0.54
C GLU A 75 -6.66 -3.06 -0.97
N GLY A 76 -7.82 -3.31 -1.58
CA GLY A 76 -7.95 -3.55 -3.01
C GLY A 76 -9.29 -4.17 -3.39
N VAL A 77 -9.86 -3.68 -4.49
CA VAL A 77 -11.02 -4.25 -5.16
C VAL A 77 -10.66 -4.65 -6.59
N ALA A 78 -11.51 -5.44 -7.24
CA ALA A 78 -11.46 -5.66 -8.68
C ALA A 78 -12.88 -5.57 -9.26
N HIS A 79 -13.17 -4.76 -10.28
CA HIS A 79 -12.28 -3.84 -10.99
C HIS A 79 -12.55 -2.36 -10.67
N ARG A 80 -13.81 -1.93 -10.58
CA ARG A 80 -14.18 -0.59 -10.09
C ARG A 80 -15.21 -0.74 -8.99
N ALA A 81 -15.18 0.14 -8.00
CA ALA A 81 -16.21 0.13 -6.96
C ALA A 81 -16.61 1.51 -6.47
N GLU A 82 -17.83 1.60 -5.94
CA GLU A 82 -18.37 2.77 -5.24
C GLU A 82 -18.73 2.34 -3.81
N ALA A 83 -18.14 2.99 -2.80
CA ALA A 83 -18.43 2.73 -1.40
C ALA A 83 -19.51 3.69 -0.86
N ARG A 84 -20.39 3.16 -0.03
CA ARG A 84 -21.42 3.91 0.70
C ARG A 84 -21.47 3.49 2.16
N VAL A 85 -21.76 4.46 3.02
CA VAL A 85 -21.99 4.24 4.46
C VAL A 85 -23.33 4.85 4.81
N ASN A 86 -24.23 4.03 5.37
CA ASN A 86 -25.60 4.43 5.73
C ASN A 86 -26.34 5.13 4.56
N GLY A 87 -26.16 4.63 3.33
CA GLY A 87 -26.76 5.15 2.10
C GLY A 87 -26.08 6.39 1.50
N LYS A 88 -25.15 7.03 2.22
CA LYS A 88 -24.37 8.19 1.72
C LYS A 88 -23.11 7.71 1.00
N SER A 89 -22.74 8.35 -0.11
CA SER A 89 -21.48 8.03 -0.81
C SER A 89 -20.27 8.36 0.07
N ALA A 90 -19.32 7.42 0.14
CA ALA A 90 -17.98 7.62 0.66
C ALA A 90 -17.00 7.94 -0.48
N GLY A 91 -17.19 7.32 -1.65
CA GLY A 91 -16.46 7.63 -2.87
C GLY A 91 -16.19 6.42 -3.76
N SER A 92 -15.56 6.67 -4.90
CA SER A 92 -15.19 5.66 -5.89
C SER A 92 -13.75 5.19 -5.71
N MET A 93 -13.48 3.96 -6.17
CA MET A 93 -12.16 3.34 -6.16
C MET A 93 -11.90 2.54 -7.44
N GLY A 94 -10.64 2.59 -7.85
CA GLY A 94 -10.09 1.77 -8.94
C GLY A 94 -9.56 0.42 -8.44
N PRO A 95 -9.01 -0.40 -9.35
CA PRO A 95 -8.62 -1.76 -9.03
C PRO A 95 -7.30 -1.85 -8.26
N TRP A 96 -7.15 -2.93 -7.50
CA TRP A 96 -5.94 -3.46 -6.87
C TRP A 96 -5.15 -2.55 -5.91
N THR A 97 -5.46 -1.28 -5.77
CA THR A 97 -4.71 -0.36 -4.90
C THR A 97 -5.52 0.03 -3.67
N PRO A 98 -4.86 0.44 -2.57
CA PRO A 98 -5.58 0.84 -1.38
C PRO A 98 -6.30 2.19 -1.57
N TYR A 99 -7.48 2.31 -0.97
CA TYR A 99 -8.26 3.54 -0.86
C TYR A 99 -8.72 3.74 0.58
N ASP A 100 -8.53 4.96 1.08
CA ASP A 100 -8.99 5.42 2.38
C ASP A 100 -10.11 6.45 2.19
N PHE A 101 -11.21 6.29 2.92
CA PHE A 101 -12.33 7.24 2.94
C PHE A 101 -12.56 7.72 4.36
N ASP A 102 -12.56 9.04 4.57
CA ASP A 102 -13.02 9.60 5.84
C ASP A 102 -14.55 9.53 5.90
N VAL A 103 -15.06 8.66 6.75
CA VAL A 103 -16.49 8.38 6.90
C VAL A 103 -17.06 8.90 8.23
N THR A 104 -16.32 9.79 8.89
CA THR A 104 -16.63 10.36 10.22
C THR A 104 -18.06 10.91 10.28
N ASP A 105 -18.53 11.61 9.24
CA ASP A 105 -19.84 12.25 9.18
C ASP A 105 -20.97 11.32 8.71
N GLN A 106 -20.62 10.12 8.23
CA GLN A 106 -21.54 9.13 7.68
C GLN A 106 -21.87 8.04 8.70
N VAL A 107 -20.96 7.75 9.63
CA VAL A 107 -21.17 6.76 10.70
C VAL A 107 -22.02 7.32 11.85
N ARG A 108 -22.59 6.42 12.64
CA ARG A 108 -23.35 6.74 13.87
C ARG A 108 -23.09 5.71 14.95
N ALA A 109 -23.42 6.03 16.20
CA ALA A 109 -23.42 5.03 17.27
C ALA A 109 -24.45 3.92 16.98
N GLY A 110 -24.10 2.67 17.31
CA GLY A 110 -24.90 1.48 17.05
C GLY A 110 -24.78 0.98 15.61
N ARG A 111 -25.93 0.59 15.03
CA ARG A 111 -25.99 -0.09 13.73
C ARG A 111 -25.63 0.83 12.56
N ASN A 112 -24.63 0.40 11.79
CA ASN A 112 -24.20 1.01 10.54
C ASN A 112 -24.24 -0.01 9.41
N GLN A 113 -24.52 0.46 8.19
CA GLN A 113 -24.49 -0.33 6.98
C GLN A 113 -23.37 0.18 6.07
N ILE A 114 -22.50 -0.74 5.65
CA ILE A 114 -21.48 -0.52 4.65
C ILE A 114 -21.94 -1.23 3.38
N GLU A 115 -21.92 -0.51 2.26
CA GLU A 115 -22.30 -1.02 0.96
C GLU A 115 -21.20 -0.70 -0.05
N VAL A 116 -20.89 -1.66 -0.93
CA VAL A 116 -19.91 -1.52 -2.00
C VAL A 116 -20.51 -2.06 -3.27
N GLU A 117 -20.71 -1.20 -4.26
CA GLU A 117 -21.11 -1.62 -5.60
C GLU A 117 -19.86 -1.87 -6.43
N VAL A 118 -19.61 -3.12 -6.81
CA VAL A 118 -18.44 -3.57 -7.58
C VAL A 118 -18.85 -3.88 -9.01
N THR A 119 -18.15 -3.28 -9.97
CA THR A 119 -18.30 -3.56 -11.40
C THR A 119 -17.04 -4.25 -11.91
N ASP A 120 -17.21 -5.47 -12.43
CA ASP A 120 -16.13 -6.39 -12.82
C ASP A 120 -16.02 -6.63 -14.33
N TRP A 121 -17.03 -6.24 -15.12
CA TRP A 121 -17.04 -6.34 -16.57
C TRP A 121 -16.65 -5.00 -17.23
N GLN A 122 -16.10 -5.03 -18.45
CA GLN A 122 -15.76 -3.83 -19.27
C GLN A 122 -14.62 -2.92 -18.80
N VAL A 123 -13.76 -3.34 -17.85
CA VAL A 123 -12.58 -2.55 -17.51
C VAL A 123 -11.35 -3.05 -18.30
N PRO A 124 -10.75 -2.25 -19.22
CA PRO A 124 -9.59 -2.66 -20.02
C PRO A 124 -8.29 -2.58 -19.19
N LEU A 125 -8.31 -3.10 -17.97
CA LEU A 125 -7.17 -3.12 -17.05
C LEU A 125 -6.89 -4.56 -16.62
N GLY A 126 -5.62 -4.94 -16.68
CA GLY A 126 -5.12 -6.28 -16.39
C GLY A 126 -5.20 -7.19 -17.61
N PRO A 127 -4.67 -8.43 -17.51
CA PRO A 127 -4.79 -9.40 -18.58
C PRO A 127 -6.25 -9.83 -18.76
N SER A 128 -6.70 -9.98 -20.01
CA SER A 128 -8.02 -10.55 -20.38
C SER A 128 -7.88 -11.91 -21.08
N GLY A 129 -8.97 -12.65 -21.27
CA GLY A 129 -8.97 -13.91 -22.02
C GLY A 129 -8.63 -15.14 -21.18
N ALA A 130 -7.47 -15.77 -21.43
CA ALA A 130 -7.07 -17.04 -20.81
C ALA A 130 -6.69 -16.94 -19.31
N TRP A 131 -6.58 -15.72 -18.78
CA TRP A 131 -6.32 -15.44 -17.37
C TRP A 131 -7.62 -15.09 -16.65
N GLU A 132 -7.84 -15.64 -15.45
CA GLU A 132 -9.11 -15.51 -14.74
C GLU A 132 -9.31 -14.08 -14.23
N ALA A 133 -10.03 -13.26 -15.00
CA ALA A 133 -10.54 -11.97 -14.53
C ALA A 133 -11.47 -12.24 -13.35
N SER A 134 -11.11 -11.77 -12.15
CA SER A 134 -11.87 -12.03 -10.94
C SER A 134 -12.26 -10.73 -10.26
N GLY A 135 -13.55 -10.52 -10.07
CA GLY A 135 -14.13 -9.36 -9.38
C GLY A 135 -14.23 -9.57 -7.86
N GLY A 136 -14.53 -8.47 -7.16
CA GLY A 136 -14.89 -8.46 -5.74
C GLY A 136 -14.07 -7.52 -4.88
N ILE A 137 -14.33 -7.55 -3.56
CA ILE A 137 -13.42 -6.99 -2.55
C ILE A 137 -12.34 -8.04 -2.33
N ILE A 138 -11.25 -7.92 -3.09
CA ILE A 138 -10.22 -8.97 -3.22
C ILE A 138 -9.14 -8.93 -2.13
N ARG A 139 -9.15 -7.91 -1.28
CA ARG A 139 -8.22 -7.74 -0.14
C ARG A 139 -8.96 -7.21 1.08
N ASP A 140 -8.23 -7.10 2.19
CA ASP A 140 -8.78 -6.71 3.47
C ASP A 140 -9.54 -5.38 3.39
N VAL A 141 -10.60 -5.29 4.18
CA VAL A 141 -11.42 -4.09 4.35
C VAL A 141 -11.67 -3.91 5.84
N HIS A 142 -11.48 -2.70 6.33
CA HIS A 142 -11.62 -2.39 7.75
C HIS A 142 -12.01 -0.94 7.98
N LEU A 143 -12.60 -0.70 9.15
CA LEU A 143 -12.76 0.63 9.71
C LEU A 143 -11.68 0.88 10.75
N GLU A 144 -11.26 2.13 10.85
CA GLU A 144 -10.19 2.51 11.72
C GLU A 144 -10.44 3.85 12.40
N THR A 145 -10.41 3.83 13.73
CA THR A 145 -10.48 5.04 14.53
C THR A 145 -9.09 5.65 14.70
N ARG A 146 -8.99 6.95 14.42
CA ARG A 146 -7.77 7.75 14.48
C ARG A 146 -8.00 8.99 15.34
N SER A 147 -6.96 9.56 15.93
CA SER A 147 -7.06 10.91 16.53
C SER A 147 -7.17 11.98 15.44
N ASP A 148 -7.56 13.19 15.80
CA ASP A 148 -7.50 14.35 14.92
C ASP A 148 -6.55 15.41 15.52
N PRO A 149 -5.36 15.68 14.94
CA PRO A 149 -4.83 15.18 13.67
C PRO A 149 -4.33 13.72 13.68
N TYR A 150 -4.13 13.16 12.48
CA TYR A 150 -3.53 11.84 12.25
C TYR A 150 -2.49 11.83 11.12
N ILE A 151 -1.61 10.83 11.14
CA ILE A 151 -0.59 10.60 10.11
C ILE A 151 -1.24 9.84 8.94
N GLU A 152 -1.33 10.47 7.77
CA GLU A 152 -1.84 9.85 6.55
C GLU A 152 -0.80 8.89 5.95
N ASN A 153 0.46 9.32 5.88
CA ASN A 153 1.56 8.50 5.37
C ASN A 153 2.92 9.10 5.79
N ALA A 154 4.01 8.33 5.67
CA ALA A 154 5.36 8.84 5.83
C ALA A 154 6.33 8.19 4.83
N HIS A 155 7.24 8.99 4.27
CA HIS A 155 8.23 8.57 3.28
C HIS A 155 9.64 8.90 3.78
N LEU A 156 10.41 7.86 4.06
CA LEU A 156 11.82 7.96 4.45
C LEU A 156 12.70 7.97 3.19
N GLN A 157 13.22 9.14 2.85
CA GLN A 157 14.25 9.29 1.84
C GLN A 157 15.62 9.27 2.50
N TYR A 158 16.63 8.82 1.77
CA TYR A 158 18.00 8.84 2.28
C TYR A 158 19.04 8.98 1.17
N LYS A 159 20.21 9.48 1.55
CA LYS A 159 21.43 9.44 0.75
C LYS A 159 22.53 8.75 1.54
N LEU A 160 23.08 7.69 0.98
CA LEU A 160 24.25 7.02 1.53
C LEU A 160 25.52 7.81 1.19
N SER A 161 26.47 7.85 2.14
CA SER A 161 27.82 8.35 1.90
C SER A 161 28.52 7.50 0.85
N ALA A 162 29.58 8.01 0.22
CA ALA A 162 30.37 7.24 -0.74
C ALA A 162 30.99 5.98 -0.11
N GLY A 163 31.30 6.02 1.19
CA GLY A 163 31.78 4.88 1.97
C GLY A 163 30.68 3.92 2.44
N LEU A 164 29.40 4.25 2.19
CA LEU A 164 28.22 3.51 2.65
C LEU A 164 28.15 3.33 4.18
N ASP A 165 28.88 4.17 4.92
CA ASP A 165 29.04 4.12 6.37
C ASP A 165 28.14 5.13 7.10
N THR A 166 27.42 5.98 6.35
CA THR A 166 26.48 6.97 6.89
C THR A 166 25.29 7.08 5.95
N ALA A 167 24.08 7.05 6.49
CA ALA A 167 22.86 7.43 5.77
C ALA A 167 22.32 8.74 6.32
N ARG A 168 22.31 9.79 5.50
CA ARG A 168 21.55 11.01 5.80
C ARG A 168 20.10 10.77 5.38
N CYS A 169 19.19 10.85 6.33
CA CYS A 169 17.77 10.56 6.14
C CYS A 169 16.95 11.84 6.21
N ASP A 170 16.00 11.97 5.28
CA ASP A 170 14.99 13.01 5.25
C ASP A 170 13.61 12.34 5.25
N LEU A 171 12.89 12.45 6.37
CA LEU A 171 11.58 11.87 6.56
C LEU A 171 10.49 12.91 6.29
N ASP A 172 9.69 12.66 5.27
CA ASP A 172 8.49 13.43 4.97
C ASP A 172 7.27 12.75 5.60
N VAL A 173 6.58 13.45 6.50
CA VAL A 173 5.34 12.98 7.16
C VAL A 173 4.16 13.80 6.66
N TYR A 174 3.15 13.11 6.14
CA TYR A 174 1.90 13.68 5.68
C TYR A 174 0.87 13.55 6.78
N VAL A 175 0.35 14.69 7.25
CA VAL A 175 -0.59 14.76 8.37
C VAL A 175 -1.91 15.35 7.88
N ARG A 176 -3.00 14.74 8.29
CA ARG A 176 -4.36 15.24 8.06
C ARG A 176 -4.94 15.77 9.36
N SER A 177 -5.68 16.86 9.25
CA SER A 177 -6.30 17.54 10.39
C SER A 177 -7.62 18.17 9.95
N SER A 178 -8.67 18.11 10.76
CA SER A 178 -9.93 18.83 10.44
C SER A 178 -9.85 20.33 10.71
N ALA A 179 -8.97 20.73 11.61
CA ALA A 179 -8.75 22.10 12.03
C ALA A 179 -7.25 22.36 12.24
N ALA A 180 -6.86 23.62 12.45
CA ALA A 180 -5.50 23.91 12.86
C ALA A 180 -5.20 23.27 14.22
N ALA A 181 -4.06 22.59 14.35
CA ALA A 181 -3.68 21.90 15.58
C ALA A 181 -2.18 22.04 15.86
N GLN A 182 -1.82 21.88 17.13
CA GLN A 182 -0.43 21.79 17.59
C GLN A 182 -0.15 20.36 18.04
N GLY A 183 1.08 19.92 17.85
CA GLY A 183 1.48 18.59 18.30
C GLY A 183 2.99 18.41 18.32
N ARG A 184 3.41 17.21 18.72
CA ARG A 184 4.80 16.78 18.71
C ARG A 184 4.93 15.51 17.89
N LEU A 185 5.74 15.59 16.85
CA LEU A 185 6.11 14.47 16.00
C LEU A 185 7.40 13.84 16.55
N THR A 186 7.41 12.52 16.73
CA THR A 186 8.60 11.75 17.07
C THR A 186 8.80 10.65 16.04
N ALA A 187 9.97 10.60 15.42
CA ALA A 187 10.36 9.55 14.49
C ALA A 187 11.49 8.71 15.11
N ALA A 188 11.41 7.39 14.94
CA ALA A 188 12.43 6.46 15.36
C ALA A 188 12.64 5.39 14.28
N LEU A 189 13.90 5.10 13.97
CA LEU A 189 14.26 3.97 13.13
C LEU A 189 14.75 2.84 14.04
N MET A 190 14.08 1.70 14.01
CA MET A 190 14.33 0.57 14.90
C MET A 190 15.03 -0.57 14.16
N ARG A 191 16.00 -1.22 14.80
CA ARG A 191 16.65 -2.46 14.33
C ARG A 191 16.61 -3.49 15.45
N GLY A 192 15.98 -4.64 15.21
CA GLY A 192 15.85 -5.70 16.24
C GLY A 192 15.14 -5.24 17.52
N GLY A 193 14.25 -4.24 17.44
CA GLY A 193 13.58 -3.65 18.59
C GLY A 193 14.33 -2.50 19.29
N THR A 194 15.56 -2.21 18.89
CA THR A 194 16.38 -1.12 19.44
C THR A 194 16.37 0.10 18.51
N PRO A 195 16.17 1.33 19.01
CA PRO A 195 16.29 2.52 18.19
C PRO A 195 17.75 2.76 17.77
N VAL A 196 18.00 2.92 16.47
CA VAL A 196 19.32 3.27 15.92
C VAL A 196 19.44 4.74 15.53
N ALA A 197 18.30 5.40 15.33
CA ALA A 197 18.21 6.84 15.12
C ALA A 197 16.84 7.32 15.59
N GLN A 198 16.78 8.56 16.09
CA GLN A 198 15.55 9.20 16.54
C GLN A 198 15.61 10.69 16.27
N ALA A 199 14.46 11.29 16.00
CA ALA A 199 14.29 12.73 15.90
C ALA A 199 12.91 13.13 16.41
N ALA A 200 12.78 14.35 16.93
CA ALA A 200 11.50 14.89 17.33
C ALA A 200 11.39 16.35 16.90
N ARG A 201 10.16 16.80 16.64
CA ARG A 201 9.85 18.16 16.22
C ARG A 201 8.47 18.54 16.73
N ASP A 202 8.36 19.72 17.33
CA ASP A 202 7.05 20.34 17.57
C ASP A 202 6.52 20.89 16.25
N ILE A 203 5.23 20.66 16.00
CA ILE A 203 4.58 20.95 14.73
C ILE A 203 3.29 21.74 14.92
N ALA A 204 2.98 22.54 13.91
CA ALA A 204 1.66 23.10 13.68
C ALA A 204 1.12 22.51 12.39
N THR A 205 -0.14 22.08 12.39
CA THR A 205 -0.86 21.61 11.21
C THR A 205 -1.98 22.57 10.88
N GLU A 206 -2.28 22.68 9.59
CA GLU A 206 -3.45 23.41 9.09
C GLU A 206 -4.63 22.44 8.89
N ALA A 207 -5.83 23.00 8.75
CA ALA A 207 -6.98 22.22 8.29
C ALA A 207 -6.70 21.64 6.89
N GLY A 208 -7.07 20.38 6.67
CA GLY A 208 -6.75 19.66 5.45
C GLY A 208 -5.48 18.83 5.59
N GLY A 209 -4.45 19.14 4.81
CA GLY A 209 -3.21 18.36 4.73
C GLY A 209 -1.97 19.20 4.97
N SER A 210 -1.04 18.69 5.78
CA SER A 210 0.26 19.30 6.04
C SER A 210 1.39 18.30 5.72
N LYS A 211 2.50 18.80 5.17
CA LYS A 211 3.73 18.02 4.97
C LYS A 211 4.80 18.53 5.95
N ILE A 212 5.29 17.65 6.82
CA ILE A 212 6.35 17.96 7.79
C ILE A 212 7.59 17.16 7.44
N SER A 213 8.72 17.83 7.29
CA SER A 213 10.01 17.17 7.07
C SER A 213 10.85 17.15 8.36
N ILE A 214 11.48 16.02 8.65
CA ILE A 214 12.42 15.84 9.77
C ILE A 214 13.64 15.05 9.31
N GLY A 215 14.83 15.57 9.60
CA GLY A 215 16.10 14.95 9.21
C GLY A 215 16.78 14.24 10.38
N PHE A 216 17.49 13.15 10.09
CA PHE A 216 18.38 12.46 11.03
C PHE A 216 19.44 11.65 10.29
N GLU A 217 20.47 11.20 11.00
CA GLU A 217 21.53 10.36 10.43
C GLU A 217 21.54 8.98 11.06
N VAL A 218 21.93 7.99 10.26
CA VAL A 218 22.18 6.61 10.72
C VAL A 218 23.64 6.29 10.43
N ALA A 219 24.42 6.08 11.50
CA ALA A 219 25.80 5.65 11.40
C ALA A 219 25.87 4.13 11.14
N SER A 220 26.77 3.75 10.23
CA SER A 220 27.04 2.37 9.80
C SER A 220 25.76 1.56 9.53
N PRO A 221 24.91 2.00 8.58
CA PRO A 221 23.67 1.29 8.26
C PRO A 221 23.99 -0.11 7.73
N LEU A 222 23.23 -1.11 8.18
CA LEU A 222 23.27 -2.43 7.55
C LEU A 222 22.48 -2.35 6.25
N LEU A 223 23.15 -2.58 5.14
CA LEU A 223 22.53 -2.49 3.82
C LEU A 223 21.63 -3.68 3.55
N TRP A 224 20.50 -3.43 2.89
CA TRP A 224 19.61 -4.44 2.35
C TRP A 224 20.15 -4.94 1.01
N SER A 225 20.25 -6.26 0.88
CA SER A 225 20.52 -6.95 -0.39
C SER A 225 19.71 -8.25 -0.46
N PRO A 226 19.62 -8.88 -1.65
CA PRO A 226 19.02 -10.20 -1.77
C PRO A 226 19.64 -11.26 -0.83
N GLU A 227 20.93 -11.17 -0.56
CA GLU A 227 21.68 -12.09 0.31
C GLU A 227 21.57 -11.70 1.79
N ASN A 228 21.50 -10.40 2.08
CA ASN A 228 21.41 -9.85 3.42
C ASN A 228 20.23 -8.87 3.50
N PRO A 229 18.98 -9.36 3.64
CA PRO A 229 17.79 -8.51 3.68
C PRO A 229 17.66 -7.78 5.03
N ASN A 230 18.62 -6.91 5.35
CA ASN A 230 18.62 -6.14 6.58
C ASN A 230 17.47 -5.12 6.57
N LEU A 231 16.53 -5.29 7.49
CA LEU A 231 15.35 -4.44 7.62
C LEU A 231 15.39 -3.62 8.91
N TYR A 232 14.78 -2.45 8.81
CA TYR A 232 14.51 -1.53 9.90
C TYR A 232 12.99 -1.30 9.98
N THR A 233 12.50 -0.94 11.15
CA THR A 233 11.13 -0.46 11.33
C THR A 233 11.14 1.04 11.56
N LEU A 234 10.63 1.81 10.61
CA LEU A 234 10.29 3.21 10.80
C LEU A 234 9.05 3.29 11.70
N ARG A 235 9.14 4.05 12.78
CA ARG A 235 8.01 4.37 13.67
C ARG A 235 7.87 5.89 13.75
N VAL A 236 6.70 6.39 13.43
CA VAL A 236 6.37 7.82 13.49
C VAL A 236 5.17 7.98 14.40
N ARG A 237 5.31 8.83 15.41
CA ARG A 237 4.30 9.07 16.42
C ARG A 237 3.95 10.54 16.45
N LEU A 238 2.66 10.86 16.33
CA LEU A 238 2.13 12.20 16.43
C LEU A 238 1.31 12.31 17.71
N ARG A 239 1.73 13.16 18.65
CA ARG A 239 0.98 13.45 19.87
C ARG A 239 0.43 14.87 19.83
N SER A 240 -0.87 15.03 20.06
CA SER A 240 -1.57 16.32 20.12
C SER A 240 -2.38 16.43 21.42
N ALA A 241 -3.13 17.53 21.58
CA ALA A 241 -4.10 17.66 22.68
C ALA A 241 -5.26 16.64 22.58
N ASN A 242 -5.54 16.16 21.37
CA ASN A 242 -6.67 15.29 21.02
C ASN A 242 -6.29 13.80 21.03
N GLY A 243 -5.04 13.47 21.34
CA GLY A 243 -4.58 12.08 21.44
C GLY A 243 -3.26 11.81 20.75
N GLU A 244 -3.05 10.55 20.39
CA GLU A 244 -1.83 10.07 19.76
C GLU A 244 -2.17 9.20 18.55
N ASP A 245 -1.41 9.39 17.47
CA ASP A 245 -1.47 8.60 16.27
C ASP A 245 -0.10 7.97 15.95
N LEU A 246 -0.11 6.75 15.40
CA LEU A 246 1.08 5.97 15.08
C LEU A 246 1.05 5.53 13.62
N PHE A 247 2.18 5.71 12.95
CA PHE A 247 2.48 5.13 11.64
C PHE A 247 3.72 4.24 11.74
N THR A 248 3.69 3.10 11.08
CA THR A 248 4.85 2.19 11.00
C THR A 248 5.06 1.68 9.58
N ALA A 249 6.32 1.57 9.16
CA ALA A 249 6.70 0.92 7.91
C ALA A 249 8.00 0.14 8.05
N GLU A 250 8.14 -0.94 7.30
CA GLU A 250 9.44 -1.58 7.09
C GLU A 250 10.25 -0.78 6.07
N THR A 251 11.57 -0.73 6.27
CA THR A 251 12.50 -0.08 5.33
C THR A 251 13.88 -0.72 5.35
N GLY A 252 14.72 -0.38 4.38
CA GLY A 252 16.09 -0.87 4.26
C GLY A 252 16.95 0.08 3.43
N PHE A 253 18.24 0.11 3.74
CA PHE A 253 19.20 0.97 3.05
C PHE A 253 19.84 0.22 1.89
N ARG A 254 19.73 0.73 0.67
CA ARG A 254 20.37 0.17 -0.50
C ARG A 254 20.79 1.28 -1.45
N ASP A 255 21.82 0.99 -2.23
CA ASP A 255 22.29 1.87 -3.30
C ASP A 255 22.12 1.14 -4.62
N LEU A 256 21.31 1.69 -5.52
CA LEU A 256 21.08 1.13 -6.85
C LEU A 256 21.51 2.11 -7.92
N ALA A 257 22.22 1.63 -8.93
CA ALA A 257 22.62 2.44 -10.07
C ALA A 257 22.56 1.63 -11.37
N ILE A 258 22.43 2.35 -12.49
CA ILE A 258 22.60 1.80 -13.82
C ILE A 258 23.74 2.56 -14.49
N HIS A 259 24.85 1.88 -14.78
CA HIS A 259 25.98 2.43 -15.52
C HIS A 259 26.15 1.67 -16.83
N GLY A 260 25.83 2.33 -17.95
CA GLY A 260 25.79 1.67 -19.26
C GLY A 260 24.80 0.51 -19.27
N ASN A 261 25.29 -0.72 -19.42
CA ASN A 261 24.51 -1.96 -19.42
C ASN A 261 24.58 -2.72 -18.07
N GLN A 262 25.19 -2.16 -17.04
CA GLN A 262 25.33 -2.80 -15.74
C GLN A 262 24.31 -2.27 -14.74
N PHE A 263 23.55 -3.18 -14.12
CA PHE A 263 22.77 -2.90 -12.93
C PHE A 263 23.66 -3.13 -11.70
N LEU A 264 23.81 -2.12 -10.85
CA LEU A 264 24.72 -2.12 -9.72
C LEU A 264 23.92 -2.08 -8.41
N LEU A 265 24.34 -2.89 -7.44
CA LEU A 265 23.93 -2.82 -6.05
C LEU A 265 25.15 -2.50 -5.19
N SER A 266 25.15 -1.34 -4.54
CA SER A 266 26.27 -0.86 -3.72
C SER A 266 27.60 -0.87 -4.49
N GLY A 267 27.56 -0.32 -5.71
CA GLY A 267 28.70 -0.26 -6.62
C GLY A 267 29.14 -1.57 -7.28
N LYS A 268 28.50 -2.72 -6.97
CA LYS A 268 28.86 -4.03 -7.53
C LYS A 268 27.84 -4.50 -8.57
N PRO A 269 28.27 -5.07 -9.71
CA PRO A 269 27.35 -5.64 -10.68
C PRO A 269 26.43 -6.71 -10.07
N LEU A 270 25.14 -6.58 -10.33
CA LEU A 270 24.10 -7.53 -9.93
C LEU A 270 23.32 -7.98 -11.16
N VAL A 271 23.34 -9.28 -11.43
CA VAL A 271 22.47 -9.88 -12.46
C VAL A 271 21.11 -10.16 -11.83
N LEU A 272 20.04 -9.59 -12.40
CA LEU A 272 18.67 -9.89 -12.01
C LEU A 272 18.27 -11.25 -12.61
N ARG A 273 18.16 -12.26 -11.74
CA ARG A 273 17.67 -13.60 -12.04
C ARG A 273 16.25 -13.68 -11.50
N GLY A 274 15.26 -13.55 -12.38
CA GLY A 274 13.88 -13.41 -11.93
C GLY A 274 12.85 -14.19 -12.72
N VAL A 275 11.65 -14.17 -12.17
CA VAL A 275 10.44 -14.76 -12.74
C VAL A 275 9.30 -13.75 -12.75
N CYS A 276 8.28 -14.02 -13.56
CA CYS A 276 7.01 -13.31 -13.49
C CYS A 276 6.07 -14.04 -12.53
N ARG A 277 5.27 -13.29 -11.77
CA ARG A 277 4.31 -13.86 -10.80
C ARG A 277 2.98 -13.13 -10.89
N HIS A 278 1.89 -13.88 -10.93
CA HIS A 278 0.52 -13.37 -10.80
C HIS A 278 0.04 -13.47 -9.35
N ASP A 279 -0.81 -12.53 -8.91
CA ASP A 279 -1.44 -12.54 -7.58
C ASP A 279 -2.72 -13.37 -7.58
N ILE A 280 -2.65 -14.62 -8.01
CA ILE A 280 -3.79 -15.53 -8.18
C ILE A 280 -3.45 -16.90 -7.61
N TRP A 281 -4.40 -17.52 -6.91
CA TRP A 281 -4.25 -18.89 -6.41
C TRP A 281 -5.43 -19.78 -6.74
N LYS A 282 -5.24 -20.70 -7.70
CA LYS A 282 -6.18 -21.76 -8.07
C LYS A 282 -7.63 -21.24 -8.06
N ASP A 283 -8.51 -21.85 -7.26
CA ASP A 283 -9.95 -21.54 -7.19
C ASP A 283 -10.27 -20.31 -6.30
N GLN A 284 -9.27 -19.62 -5.75
CA GLN A 284 -9.42 -18.48 -4.81
C GLN A 284 -9.26 -17.10 -5.49
N GLY A 285 -8.83 -17.06 -6.75
CA GLY A 285 -8.50 -15.81 -7.43
C GLY A 285 -7.46 -15.00 -6.65
N HIS A 286 -7.74 -13.71 -6.43
CA HIS A 286 -6.82 -12.74 -5.82
C HIS A 286 -6.73 -12.78 -4.28
N THR A 287 -7.34 -13.76 -3.62
CA THR A 287 -7.51 -13.77 -2.15
C THR A 287 -6.48 -14.64 -1.41
N MET A 288 -5.25 -14.69 -1.92
CA MET A 288 -4.17 -15.48 -1.31
C MET A 288 -3.99 -15.17 0.18
N THR A 289 -3.84 -16.21 0.98
CA THR A 289 -3.45 -16.12 2.40
C THR A 289 -1.97 -15.80 2.53
N GLN A 290 -1.56 -15.28 3.70
CA GLN A 290 -0.16 -15.00 4.00
C GLN A 290 0.73 -16.25 3.82
N ALA A 291 0.25 -17.43 4.26
CA ALA A 291 1.01 -18.67 4.16
C ALA A 291 1.25 -19.10 2.69
N GLN A 292 0.29 -18.90 1.80
CA GLN A 292 0.46 -19.17 0.37
C GLN A 292 1.44 -18.19 -0.27
N ILE A 293 1.39 -16.90 0.09
CA ILE A 293 2.35 -15.89 -0.36
C ILE A 293 3.77 -16.27 0.07
N GLU A 294 3.95 -16.65 1.34
CA GLU A 294 5.25 -17.07 1.87
C GLU A 294 5.78 -18.33 1.21
N GLN A 295 4.90 -19.31 0.93
CA GLN A 295 5.25 -20.51 0.19
C GLN A 295 5.72 -20.17 -1.23
N ASP A 296 4.94 -19.38 -1.97
CA ASP A 296 5.22 -19.00 -3.36
C ASP A 296 6.56 -18.25 -3.51
N LEU A 297 6.75 -17.19 -2.71
CA LEU A 297 7.98 -16.41 -2.73
C LEU A 297 9.17 -17.19 -2.15
N GLY A 298 8.93 -18.06 -1.16
CA GLY A 298 9.93 -18.95 -0.60
C GLY A 298 10.48 -19.93 -1.64
N MET A 299 9.60 -20.56 -2.42
CA MET A 299 10.01 -21.43 -3.54
C MET A 299 10.76 -20.64 -4.61
N THR A 300 10.30 -19.44 -4.93
CA THR A 300 10.98 -18.55 -5.89
C THR A 300 12.41 -18.23 -5.43
N LYS A 301 12.59 -17.90 -4.15
CA LYS A 301 13.91 -17.66 -3.55
C LYS A 301 14.77 -18.92 -3.58
N ALA A 302 14.21 -20.08 -3.23
CA ALA A 302 14.93 -21.36 -3.18
C ALA A 302 15.43 -21.81 -4.56
N MET A 303 14.73 -21.43 -5.65
CA MET A 303 15.17 -21.65 -7.02
C MET A 303 16.43 -20.83 -7.40
N GLY A 304 16.82 -19.85 -6.57
CA GLY A 304 17.98 -18.99 -6.81
C GLY A 304 17.63 -17.64 -7.44
N ALA A 305 16.33 -17.29 -7.50
CA ALA A 305 15.90 -15.98 -7.95
C ALA A 305 16.25 -14.89 -6.92
N ASN A 306 16.57 -13.69 -7.42
CA ASN A 306 16.76 -12.48 -6.62
C ASN A 306 15.80 -11.35 -7.03
N PHE A 307 14.90 -11.62 -7.97
CA PHE A 307 13.98 -10.66 -8.56
C PHE A 307 12.66 -11.33 -8.93
N ILE A 308 11.54 -10.63 -8.70
CA ILE A 308 10.22 -11.02 -9.19
C ILE A 308 9.56 -9.84 -9.89
N ARG A 309 9.14 -10.05 -11.14
CA ARG A 309 8.25 -9.12 -11.85
C ARG A 309 6.81 -9.42 -11.45
N LEU A 310 6.18 -8.53 -10.69
CA LEU A 310 4.80 -8.69 -10.24
C LEU A 310 3.85 -8.29 -11.37
N VAL A 311 3.35 -9.28 -12.11
CA VAL A 311 2.62 -9.08 -13.37
C VAL A 311 1.10 -9.21 -13.19
N HIS A 312 0.24 -8.41 -13.81
CA HIS A 312 0.51 -7.20 -14.61
C HIS A 312 -0.14 -5.97 -13.98
N TYR A 313 -0.34 -6.02 -12.67
CA TYR A 313 -1.11 -5.08 -11.88
C TYR A 313 -0.55 -5.03 -10.46
N PRO A 314 -0.88 -3.98 -9.68
CA PRO A 314 -0.40 -3.84 -8.31
C PRO A 314 -0.73 -5.06 -7.47
N HIS A 315 0.27 -5.70 -6.90
CA HIS A 315 0.09 -6.88 -6.05
C HIS A 315 -0.33 -6.53 -4.64
N ASN A 316 -0.78 -7.53 -3.86
CA ASN A 316 -1.07 -7.33 -2.44
C ASN A 316 0.18 -6.84 -1.71
N LYS A 317 0.03 -5.84 -0.84
CA LYS A 317 1.15 -5.32 -0.01
C LYS A 317 1.91 -6.42 0.72
N ARG A 318 1.20 -7.47 1.16
CA ARG A 318 1.79 -8.65 1.81
C ARG A 318 2.84 -9.35 0.95
N VAL A 319 2.71 -9.30 -0.38
CA VAL A 319 3.71 -9.84 -1.33
C VAL A 319 4.99 -9.01 -1.27
N VAL A 320 4.86 -7.68 -1.32
CA VAL A 320 6.00 -6.75 -1.24
C VAL A 320 6.70 -6.84 0.12
N ASP A 321 5.94 -6.89 1.21
CA ASP A 321 6.48 -7.04 2.57
C ASP A 321 7.16 -8.42 2.75
N THR A 322 6.67 -9.47 2.10
CA THR A 322 7.33 -10.78 2.09
C THR A 322 8.61 -10.75 1.26
N ALA A 323 8.62 -10.05 0.12
CA ALA A 323 9.82 -9.86 -0.71
C ALA A 323 10.91 -9.06 0.01
N ASN A 324 10.54 -8.04 0.79
CA ASN A 324 11.44 -7.30 1.68
C ASN A 324 12.20 -8.26 2.61
N ARG A 325 11.46 -9.15 3.28
CA ARG A 325 12.01 -10.12 4.26
C ARG A 325 12.86 -11.20 3.61
N LEU A 326 12.48 -11.67 2.41
CA LEU A 326 13.19 -12.75 1.72
C LEU A 326 14.39 -12.28 0.88
N GLY A 327 14.61 -10.97 0.75
CA GLY A 327 15.65 -10.44 -0.12
C GLY A 327 15.35 -10.76 -1.58
N LEU A 328 14.18 -10.33 -2.04
CA LEU A 328 13.76 -10.40 -3.43
C LEU A 328 13.43 -8.99 -3.91
N PHE A 329 14.11 -8.53 -4.97
CA PHE A 329 13.67 -7.32 -5.65
C PHE A 329 12.32 -7.54 -6.30
N VAL A 330 11.51 -6.49 -6.39
CA VAL A 330 10.23 -6.51 -7.08
C VAL A 330 10.04 -5.30 -7.98
N THR A 331 9.30 -5.51 -9.06
CA THR A 331 8.67 -4.42 -9.82
C THR A 331 7.16 -4.52 -9.71
N GLU A 332 6.48 -3.38 -9.76
CA GLU A 332 5.01 -3.29 -9.85
C GLU A 332 4.60 -2.68 -11.20
N GLU A 333 3.37 -2.94 -11.67
CA GLU A 333 2.89 -2.43 -12.96
C GLU A 333 1.51 -1.78 -12.86
N SER A 334 1.15 -0.98 -13.87
CA SER A 334 -0.06 -0.14 -13.86
C SER A 334 -1.39 -0.89 -14.02
N GLY A 335 -1.36 -2.11 -14.58
CA GLY A 335 -2.55 -2.75 -15.13
C GLY A 335 -2.82 -2.44 -16.61
N LEU A 336 -2.02 -1.61 -17.28
CA LEU A 336 -2.19 -1.32 -18.71
C LEU A 336 -1.51 -2.41 -19.55
N VAL A 337 -2.30 -3.34 -20.08
CA VAL A 337 -1.83 -4.56 -20.76
C VAL A 337 -2.50 -4.71 -22.11
N TRP A 338 -1.72 -4.99 -23.17
CA TRP A 338 -2.23 -5.19 -24.53
C TRP A 338 -3.06 -4.03 -25.11
N LEU A 339 -2.75 -2.79 -24.70
CA LEU A 339 -3.50 -1.61 -25.11
C LEU A 339 -2.76 -0.81 -26.18
N ASP A 340 -3.48 -0.38 -27.22
CA ASP A 340 -3.07 0.77 -28.03
C ASP A 340 -3.60 2.04 -27.37
N PHE A 341 -2.71 2.85 -26.79
CA PHE A 341 -3.11 4.02 -26.00
C PHE A 341 -3.80 5.09 -26.84
N ARG A 342 -3.62 5.10 -28.17
CA ARG A 342 -4.33 6.01 -29.08
C ARG A 342 -5.83 5.69 -29.21
N ARG A 343 -6.22 4.48 -28.82
CA ARG A 343 -7.60 3.98 -28.87
C ARG A 343 -8.25 3.90 -27.49
N GLN A 344 -7.54 4.25 -26.43
CA GLN A 344 -8.08 4.22 -25.07
C GLN A 344 -8.62 5.58 -24.66
N SER A 345 -9.62 5.57 -23.77
CA SER A 345 -10.08 6.80 -23.13
C SER A 345 -9.00 7.37 -22.23
N ARG A 346 -9.04 8.69 -22.01
CA ARG A 346 -8.17 9.35 -21.03
C ARG A 346 -8.35 8.76 -19.63
N GLU A 347 -9.57 8.36 -19.29
CA GLU A 347 -9.91 7.76 -18.00
C GLU A 347 -9.19 6.43 -17.75
N THR A 348 -9.09 5.55 -18.76
CA THR A 348 -8.35 4.29 -18.65
C THR A 348 -6.88 4.56 -18.35
N ILE A 349 -6.26 5.48 -19.10
CA ILE A 349 -4.86 5.86 -18.90
C ILE A 349 -4.66 6.47 -17.51
N GLU A 350 -5.55 7.38 -17.09
CA GLU A 350 -5.49 7.99 -15.77
C GLU A 350 -5.63 6.97 -14.65
N THR A 351 -6.47 5.95 -14.82
CA THR A 351 -6.61 4.86 -13.84
C THR A 351 -5.30 4.08 -13.70
N GLY A 352 -4.65 3.73 -14.81
CA GLY A 352 -3.35 3.05 -14.78
C GLY A 352 -2.23 3.91 -14.17
N LEU A 353 -2.16 5.19 -14.50
CA LEU A 353 -1.21 6.12 -13.87
C LEU A 353 -1.49 6.28 -12.36
N GLY A 354 -2.76 6.41 -11.99
CA GLY A 354 -3.20 6.47 -10.60
C GLY A 354 -2.89 5.21 -9.81
N ASN A 355 -2.91 4.03 -10.44
CA ASN A 355 -2.47 2.77 -9.84
C ASN A 355 -0.98 2.82 -9.51
N LEU A 356 -0.14 3.31 -10.42
CA LEU A 356 1.30 3.45 -10.18
C LEU A 356 1.58 4.40 -9.02
N GLU A 357 0.93 5.58 -9.00
CA GLU A 357 1.11 6.56 -7.93
C GLU A 357 0.67 6.01 -6.57
N ARG A 358 -0.49 5.34 -6.48
CA ARG A 358 -0.98 4.73 -5.24
C ARG A 358 -0.09 3.59 -4.77
N THR A 359 0.37 2.74 -5.68
CA THR A 359 1.28 1.63 -5.37
C THR A 359 2.62 2.16 -4.85
N LEU A 360 3.17 3.19 -5.50
CA LEU A 360 4.38 3.85 -5.03
C LEU A 360 4.20 4.45 -3.64
N ARG A 361 3.09 5.15 -3.39
CA ARG A 361 2.80 5.73 -2.06
C ARG A 361 2.65 4.67 -0.97
N ARG A 362 2.06 3.52 -1.31
CA ARG A 362 1.91 2.36 -0.41
C ARG A 362 3.27 1.74 -0.06
N ASP A 363 4.17 1.67 -1.04
CA ASP A 363 5.42 0.93 -0.95
C ASP A 363 6.67 1.82 -0.92
N TRP A 364 6.52 3.12 -0.67
CA TRP A 364 7.61 4.11 -0.66
C TRP A 364 8.84 3.66 0.15
N ASN A 365 8.57 3.05 1.30
CA ASN A 365 9.62 2.65 2.23
C ASN A 365 10.17 1.24 1.93
N SER A 366 9.60 0.52 0.96
CA SER A 366 9.98 -0.85 0.62
C SER A 366 11.36 -0.91 -0.05
N PRO A 367 12.37 -1.58 0.54
CA PRO A 367 13.64 -1.79 -0.13
C PRO A 367 13.53 -2.77 -1.31
N ALA A 368 12.54 -3.66 -1.36
CA ALA A 368 12.38 -4.59 -2.47
C ALA A 368 11.92 -3.91 -3.76
N LEU A 369 11.04 -2.89 -3.68
CA LEU A 369 10.54 -2.20 -4.87
C LEU A 369 11.66 -1.36 -5.49
N PHE A 370 12.06 -1.65 -6.73
CA PHE A 370 13.11 -0.88 -7.42
C PHE A 370 12.67 -0.24 -8.73
N ALA A 371 11.59 -0.70 -9.36
CA ALA A 371 11.06 -0.09 -10.56
C ALA A 371 9.55 -0.22 -10.70
N LEU A 372 8.96 0.70 -11.45
CA LEU A 372 7.56 0.65 -11.90
C LEU A 372 7.49 0.46 -13.41
N LEU A 373 6.60 -0.41 -13.88
CA LEU A 373 6.36 -0.59 -15.30
C LEU A 373 5.08 0.14 -15.73
N LEU A 374 5.23 1.02 -16.72
CA LEU A 374 4.11 1.79 -17.26
C LEU A 374 3.06 0.90 -17.90
N SER A 375 3.48 -0.14 -18.62
CA SER A 375 2.59 -1.05 -19.33
C SER A 375 3.30 -2.33 -19.75
N ASN A 376 2.49 -3.33 -20.15
CA ASN A 376 2.95 -4.59 -20.74
C ASN A 376 2.38 -4.77 -22.15
N GLU A 377 3.24 -5.10 -23.12
CA GLU A 377 2.90 -5.43 -24.52
C GLU A 377 1.88 -4.44 -25.11
N SER A 378 2.10 -3.16 -24.82
CA SER A 378 1.20 -2.05 -25.15
C SER A 378 1.93 -1.03 -26.02
N SER A 379 1.15 -0.18 -26.70
CA SER A 379 1.66 0.93 -27.52
C SER A 379 1.36 2.27 -26.84
N PRO A 380 2.17 2.70 -25.86
CA PRO A 380 2.01 4.01 -25.21
C PRO A 380 2.41 5.16 -26.15
N THR A 381 1.71 6.29 -26.04
CA THR A 381 2.10 7.52 -26.74
C THR A 381 3.26 8.22 -26.00
N LEU A 382 3.99 9.09 -26.70
CA LEU A 382 5.10 9.84 -26.10
C LEU A 382 4.61 10.73 -24.94
N GLU A 383 3.44 11.34 -25.08
CA GLU A 383 2.83 12.22 -24.08
C GLU A 383 2.57 11.45 -22.78
N VAL A 384 2.01 10.23 -22.89
CA VAL A 384 1.72 9.40 -21.71
C VAL A 384 3.01 8.93 -21.03
N ILE A 385 4.05 8.58 -21.79
CA ILE A 385 5.37 8.22 -21.23
C ILE A 385 5.97 9.39 -20.44
N GLN A 386 5.96 10.60 -21.02
CA GLN A 386 6.49 11.80 -20.38
C GLN A 386 5.69 12.16 -19.12
N GLU A 387 4.36 12.04 -19.19
CA GLU A 387 3.48 12.29 -18.07
C GLU A 387 3.72 11.31 -16.92
N ALA A 388 3.76 10.00 -17.20
CA ALA A 388 4.05 8.97 -16.21
C ALA A 388 5.39 9.24 -15.53
N ARG A 389 6.43 9.55 -16.32
CA ARG A 389 7.76 9.90 -15.82
C ARG A 389 7.74 11.10 -14.90
N ARG A 390 7.02 12.17 -15.27
CA ARG A 390 6.89 13.38 -14.47
C ARG A 390 6.21 13.10 -13.13
N ARG A 391 5.09 12.37 -13.14
CA ARG A 391 4.30 12.02 -11.94
C ARG A 391 5.11 11.18 -10.97
N ILE A 392 5.75 10.10 -11.45
CA ILE A 392 6.53 9.21 -10.59
C ILE A 392 7.77 9.91 -10.04
N ARG A 393 8.50 10.69 -10.85
CA ARG A 393 9.67 11.44 -10.36
C ARG A 393 9.33 12.51 -9.33
N ALA A 394 8.10 13.04 -9.35
CA ALA A 394 7.65 13.96 -8.30
C ALA A 394 7.42 13.26 -6.95
N LEU A 395 7.22 11.94 -6.94
CA LEU A 395 7.00 11.13 -5.74
C LEU A 395 8.25 10.36 -5.28
N ALA A 396 9.09 9.92 -6.24
CA ALA A 396 10.33 9.20 -6.02
C ALA A 396 11.31 9.50 -7.18
N PRO A 397 12.15 10.53 -7.05
CA PRO A 397 13.07 10.97 -8.12
C PRO A 397 14.03 9.89 -8.63
N ASP A 398 14.44 9.00 -7.72
CA ASP A 398 15.46 7.97 -7.97
C ASP A 398 14.88 6.60 -8.33
N LEU A 399 13.56 6.46 -8.40
CA LEU A 399 12.92 5.20 -8.78
C LEU A 399 13.03 4.95 -10.29
N PHE A 400 13.40 3.73 -10.68
CA PHE A 400 13.45 3.37 -12.09
C PHE A 400 12.04 3.21 -12.66
N MET A 401 11.91 3.53 -13.95
CA MET A 401 10.69 3.29 -14.71
C MET A 401 11.02 2.50 -15.97
N SER A 402 10.14 1.57 -16.31
CA SER A 402 10.28 0.72 -17.49
C SER A 402 8.92 0.46 -18.14
N ALA A 403 8.91 -0.34 -19.20
CA ALA A 403 7.73 -0.96 -19.79
C ALA A 403 8.17 -2.28 -20.41
N ALA A 404 7.27 -3.26 -20.46
CA ALA A 404 7.51 -4.51 -21.19
C ALA A 404 6.90 -4.38 -22.58
N ARG A 405 7.66 -4.76 -23.61
CA ARG A 405 7.24 -4.75 -25.00
C ARG A 405 7.07 -6.14 -25.55
#